data_AF-A0A419GII8-F1
#
_entry.id   AF-A0A419GII8-F1
#
_cell.length_a   1.000
_cell.length_b   1.000
_cell.length_c   1.000
_cell.angle_alpha   90.00
_cell.angle_beta   90.00
_cell.angle_gamma   90.00
#
_symmetry.space_group_name_H-M   'P 1'
#
loop_
_entity.id
_entity.type
_entity.pdbx_description
1 polymer ?
#
loop_
_entity_poly.entity_id
_entity_poly.type
_entity_poly.pdbx_seq_one_letter_code
_entity_poly.pdbx_strand_id
1 'polypeptide(L)'
;MKNQKKAEAIAVERFQLLAPLVVQYQDAAKVKQLRTEICKQTGLSDRTLRRYMSKYREGGFTALAPLGKERKPLEEAVPANILEQAILLRREVPGRSVSQIIQILEWEGLVAPGSIKRSTLQEKLARRGFSSRQMRMYADTGTAARRFQKR
;
A
#
# COMPACT_ATOMS: atom_id res chain seq x y z
N MET A 1 -6.00 -4.22 -7.45
CA MET A 1 -5.66 -5.30 -8.43
C MET A 1 -4.61 -6.29 -7.91
N LYS A 2 -3.31 -5.94 -7.77
CA LYS A 2 -2.26 -6.93 -7.41
C LYS A 2 -2.45 -7.64 -6.06
N ASN A 3 -2.97 -6.95 -5.05
CA ASN A 3 -3.19 -7.55 -3.73
C ASN A 3 -4.38 -8.51 -3.70
N GLN A 4 -5.39 -8.28 -4.55
CA GLN A 4 -6.59 -9.09 -4.63
C GLN A 4 -6.27 -10.47 -5.21
N LYS A 5 -5.56 -10.51 -6.35
CA LYS A 5 -5.10 -11.78 -6.97
C LYS A 5 -4.24 -12.62 -6.03
N LYS A 6 -3.39 -11.96 -5.22
CA LYS A 6 -2.59 -12.64 -4.19
C LYS A 6 -3.45 -13.20 -3.06
N ALA A 7 -4.44 -12.45 -2.59
CA ALA A 7 -5.36 -12.91 -1.55
C ALA A 7 -6.20 -14.10 -2.02
N GLU A 8 -6.67 -14.07 -3.27
CA GLU A 8 -7.39 -15.18 -3.90
C GLU A 8 -6.51 -16.43 -4.04
N ALA A 9 -5.27 -16.29 -4.51
CA ALA A 9 -4.34 -17.42 -4.59
C ALA A 9 -4.12 -18.10 -3.23
N ILE A 10 -3.98 -17.31 -2.16
CA ILE A 10 -3.85 -17.83 -0.78
C ILE A 10 -5.14 -18.53 -0.33
N ALA A 11 -6.32 -18.02 -0.72
CA ALA A 11 -7.60 -18.66 -0.41
C ALA A 11 -7.72 -20.02 -1.11
N VAL A 12 -7.30 -20.12 -2.38
CA VAL A 12 -7.27 -21.37 -3.14
C VAL A 12 -6.36 -22.39 -2.46
N GLU A 13 -5.14 -22.00 -2.09
CA GLU A 13 -4.18 -22.88 -1.40
C GLU A 13 -4.76 -23.42 -0.09
N ARG A 14 -5.36 -22.54 0.73
CA ARG A 14 -6.02 -22.94 1.98
C ARG A 14 -7.20 -23.87 1.74
N PHE A 15 -7.97 -23.64 0.69
CA PHE A 15 -9.10 -24.50 0.34
C PHE A 15 -8.63 -25.89 -0.10
N GLN A 16 -7.57 -25.98 -0.92
CA GLN A 16 -6.99 -27.27 -1.32
C GLN A 16 -6.54 -28.10 -0.11
N LEU A 17 -5.98 -27.46 0.91
CA LEU A 17 -5.64 -28.12 2.17
C LEU A 17 -6.86 -28.63 2.95
N LEU A 18 -7.97 -27.91 2.88
CA LEU A 18 -9.21 -28.27 3.57
C LEU A 18 -10.09 -29.23 2.78
N ALA A 19 -9.95 -29.30 1.45
CA ALA A 19 -10.83 -30.06 0.57
C ALA A 19 -11.03 -31.53 1.03
N PRO A 20 -9.98 -32.26 1.44
CA PRO A 20 -10.16 -33.61 1.99
C PRO A 20 -11.02 -33.64 3.24
N LEU A 21 -10.96 -32.60 4.09
CA LEU A 21 -11.70 -32.53 5.35
C LEU A 21 -13.14 -32.01 5.20
N VAL A 22 -13.46 -31.39 4.07
CA VAL A 22 -14.80 -30.83 3.77
C VAL A 22 -15.73 -31.91 3.24
N VAL A 23 -15.20 -32.94 2.58
CA VAL A 23 -15.98 -34.13 2.22
C VAL A 23 -16.53 -34.72 3.52
N GLN A 24 -17.86 -34.73 3.64
CA GLN A 24 -18.56 -35.09 4.88
C GLN A 24 -18.24 -36.54 5.26
N TYR A 25 -17.22 -36.72 6.09
CA TYR A 25 -16.99 -37.99 6.76
C TYR A 25 -17.89 -38.04 8.00
N GLN A 26 -18.80 -39.01 8.03
CA GLN A 26 -19.61 -39.33 9.22
C GLN A 26 -18.77 -39.90 10.39
N ASP A 27 -17.50 -40.24 10.15
CA ASP A 27 -16.61 -40.85 11.13
C ASP A 27 -15.55 -39.86 11.66
N ALA A 28 -15.66 -39.51 12.94
CA ALA A 28 -14.75 -38.61 13.63
C ALA A 28 -13.31 -39.13 13.72
N ALA A 29 -13.10 -40.46 13.72
CA ALA A 29 -11.78 -41.06 13.77
C ALA A 29 -11.02 -40.84 12.46
N LYS A 30 -11.69 -41.02 11.32
CA LYS A 30 -11.12 -40.74 9.98
C LYS A 30 -10.75 -39.28 9.80
N VAL A 31 -11.60 -38.36 10.26
CA VAL A 31 -11.30 -36.92 10.24
C VAL A 31 -10.07 -36.57 11.07
N LYS A 32 -9.85 -37.27 12.20
CA LYS A 32 -8.64 -37.08 13.03
C LYS A 32 -7.39 -37.62 12.33
N GLN A 33 -7.47 -38.78 11.68
CA GLN A 33 -6.37 -39.36 10.92
C GLN A 33 -5.96 -38.45 9.75
N LEU A 34 -6.92 -38.02 8.93
CA LEU A 34 -6.68 -37.11 7.80
C LEU A 34 -6.06 -35.79 8.24
N ARG A 35 -6.53 -35.19 9.35
CA ARG A 35 -5.88 -33.98 9.89
C ARG A 35 -4.44 -34.22 10.27
N THR A 36 -4.16 -35.35 10.92
CA THR A 36 -2.79 -35.69 11.33
C THR A 36 -1.89 -35.87 10.11
N GLU A 37 -2.39 -36.48 9.05
CA GLU A 37 -1.68 -36.65 7.79
C GLU A 37 -1.41 -35.31 7.08
N ILE A 38 -2.42 -34.43 6.98
CA ILE A 38 -2.25 -33.09 6.41
C ILE A 38 -1.22 -32.28 7.21
N CYS A 39 -1.26 -32.36 8.55
CA CYS A 39 -0.26 -31.70 9.40
C CYS A 39 1.17 -32.21 9.10
N LYS A 40 1.35 -33.52 8.91
CA LYS A 40 2.64 -34.12 8.57
C LYS A 40 3.14 -33.70 7.18
N GLN A 41 2.25 -33.69 6.18
CA GLN A 41 2.61 -33.36 4.79
C GLN A 41 2.94 -31.87 4.60
N THR A 42 2.22 -30.99 5.30
CA THR A 42 2.33 -29.53 5.11
C THR A 42 3.23 -28.85 6.14
N GLY A 43 3.56 -29.52 7.25
CA GLY A 43 4.22 -28.92 8.40
C GLY A 43 3.35 -27.95 9.20
N LEU A 44 2.04 -27.86 8.89
CA LEU A 44 1.10 -27.01 9.62
C LEU A 44 0.63 -27.67 10.91
N SER A 45 0.30 -26.85 11.91
CA SER A 45 -0.28 -27.33 13.17
C SER A 45 -1.78 -27.62 13.07
N ASP A 46 -2.27 -28.59 13.84
CA ASP A 46 -3.72 -28.92 13.92
C ASP A 46 -4.56 -27.69 14.29
N ARG A 47 -4.03 -26.79 15.13
CA ARG A 47 -4.67 -25.50 15.47
C ARG A 47 -4.91 -24.63 14.23
N THR A 48 -3.98 -24.61 13.28
CA THR A 48 -4.10 -23.82 12.05
C THR A 48 -5.16 -24.39 11.13
N LEU A 49 -5.20 -25.72 10.94
CA LEU A 49 -6.24 -26.38 10.15
C LEU A 49 -7.63 -26.16 10.74
N ARG A 50 -7.80 -26.30 12.07
CA ARG A 50 -9.07 -26.01 12.75
C ARG A 50 -9.51 -24.56 12.56
N ARG A 51 -8.58 -23.61 12.67
CA ARG A 51 -8.87 -22.19 12.45
C ARG A 51 -9.36 -21.94 11.03
N TYR A 52 -8.70 -22.51 10.01
CA TYR A 52 -9.14 -22.37 8.62
C TYR A 52 -10.50 -23.04 8.39
N MET A 53 -10.73 -24.21 8.98
CA MET A 53 -12.02 -24.91 8.88
C MET A 53 -13.16 -24.11 9.53
N SER A 54 -12.95 -23.50 10.71
CA SER A 54 -13.95 -22.63 11.36
C SER A 54 -14.30 -21.45 10.44
N LYS A 55 -13.28 -20.76 9.91
CA LYS A 55 -13.48 -19.66 8.97
C LYS A 55 -14.24 -20.08 7.72
N TYR A 56 -13.91 -21.25 7.16
CA TYR A 56 -14.60 -21.77 5.99
C TYR A 56 -16.07 -22.11 6.29
N ARG A 57 -16.38 -22.65 7.47
CA ARG A 57 -17.76 -22.92 7.88
C ARG A 57 -18.57 -21.65 8.12
N GLU A 58 -17.95 -20.61 8.68
CA GLU A 58 -18.62 -19.35 9.02
C GLU A 58 -18.80 -18.43 7.82
N GLY A 59 -17.84 -18.38 6.88
CA GLY A 59 -17.85 -17.41 5.78
C GLY A 59 -17.39 -17.97 4.43
N GLY A 60 -17.41 -19.30 4.26
CA GLY A 60 -17.13 -19.95 2.99
C GLY A 60 -15.71 -19.70 2.45
N PHE A 61 -15.58 -19.72 1.13
CA PHE A 61 -14.30 -19.53 0.46
C PHE A 61 -13.70 -18.13 0.68
N THR A 62 -14.54 -17.09 0.71
CA THR A 62 -14.08 -15.69 0.87
C THR A 62 -13.43 -15.47 2.24
N ALA A 63 -13.89 -16.15 3.28
CA ALA A 63 -13.30 -16.10 4.62
C ALA A 63 -11.92 -16.77 4.73
N LEU A 64 -11.55 -17.61 3.76
CA LEU A 64 -10.19 -18.17 3.66
C LEU A 64 -9.19 -17.18 3.09
N ALA A 65 -9.63 -16.13 2.40
CA ALA A 65 -8.73 -15.07 1.98
C ALA A 65 -8.14 -14.37 3.21
N PRO A 66 -6.84 -14.00 3.20
CA PRO A 66 -6.31 -13.15 4.25
C PRO A 66 -7.12 -11.85 4.26
N LEU A 67 -7.62 -11.43 5.42
CA LEU A 67 -8.19 -10.11 5.58
C LEU A 67 -7.06 -9.14 5.21
N GLY A 68 -7.23 -8.47 4.07
CA GLY A 68 -6.31 -7.41 3.67
C GLY A 68 -6.23 -6.46 4.85
N LYS A 69 -5.01 -6.06 5.22
CA LYS A 69 -4.84 -4.96 6.16
C LYS A 69 -5.58 -3.79 5.51
N GLU A 70 -6.79 -3.50 5.97
CA GLU A 70 -7.46 -2.25 5.64
C GLU A 70 -6.42 -1.21 5.99
N ARG A 71 -5.90 -0.57 4.96
CA ARG A 71 -5.13 0.64 5.19
C ARG A 71 -6.17 1.55 5.82
N LYS A 72 -6.20 1.62 7.16
CA LYS A 72 -6.77 2.76 7.85
C LYS A 72 -6.39 3.95 6.98
N PRO A 73 -7.33 4.78 6.50
CA PRO A 73 -6.93 6.01 5.86
C PRO A 73 -6.00 6.66 6.87
N LEU A 74 -4.70 6.63 6.58
CA LEU A 74 -3.74 7.38 7.36
C LEU A 74 -4.32 8.78 7.27
N GLU A 75 -4.72 9.37 8.40
CA GLU A 75 -4.84 10.81 8.51
C GLU A 75 -3.75 11.38 7.63
N GLU A 76 -4.16 12.12 6.59
CA GLU A 76 -3.25 12.40 5.50
C GLU A 76 -1.97 12.97 6.07
N ALA A 77 -0.85 12.25 5.94
CA ALA A 77 0.41 12.64 6.58
C ALA A 77 0.88 14.07 6.24
N VAL A 78 0.24 14.67 5.23
CA VAL A 78 0.24 16.10 4.97
C VAL A 78 -1.23 16.50 4.75
N PRO A 79 -1.78 17.41 5.57
CA PRO A 79 -3.12 17.97 5.36
C PRO A 79 -3.28 18.61 3.97
N ALA A 80 -4.49 18.57 3.41
CA ALA A 80 -4.76 19.06 2.05
C ALA A 80 -4.39 20.54 1.84
N ASN A 81 -4.71 21.40 2.81
CA ASN A 81 -4.35 22.82 2.81
C ASN A 81 -2.83 23.04 2.72
N ILE A 82 -2.04 22.28 3.48
CA ILE A 82 -0.58 22.36 3.44
C ILE A 82 -0.03 21.89 2.10
N LEU A 83 -0.62 20.84 1.53
CA LEU A 83 -0.24 20.35 0.22
C LEU A 83 -0.51 21.38 -0.88
N GLU A 84 -1.64 22.09 -0.81
CA GLU A 84 -1.97 23.17 -1.74
C GLU A 84 -0.97 24.32 -1.66
N GLN A 85 -0.59 24.75 -0.45
CA GLN A 85 0.44 25.76 -0.26
C GLN A 85 1.81 25.30 -0.81
N ALA A 86 2.19 24.04 -0.56
CA ALA A 86 3.40 23.47 -1.14
C ALA A 86 3.39 23.46 -2.68
N ILE A 87 2.21 23.26 -3.30
CA ILE A 87 2.04 23.33 -4.75
C ILE A 87 2.19 24.77 -5.25
N LEU A 88 1.60 25.75 -4.57
CA LEU A 88 1.75 27.17 -4.93
C LEU A 88 3.22 27.58 -4.92
N LEU A 89 3.93 27.30 -3.83
CA LEU A 89 5.37 27.52 -3.71
C LEU A 89 6.17 26.81 -4.82
N ARG A 90 5.73 25.64 -5.26
CA ARG A 90 6.39 24.92 -6.36
C ARG A 90 6.13 25.55 -7.73
N ARG A 91 4.95 26.12 -7.95
CA ARG A 91 4.57 26.75 -9.22
C ARG A 91 5.26 28.11 -9.40
N GLU A 92 5.41 28.87 -8.34
CA GLU A 92 6.17 30.13 -8.34
C GLU A 92 7.62 29.92 -8.78
N VAL A 93 8.28 28.92 -8.19
CA VAL A 93 9.68 28.60 -8.48
C VAL A 93 9.81 27.09 -8.73
N PRO A 94 9.72 26.64 -10.00
CA PRO A 94 9.81 25.22 -10.38
C PRO A 94 11.05 24.49 -9.86
N GLY A 95 12.16 25.23 -9.72
CA GLY A 95 13.46 24.75 -9.23
C GLY A 95 13.57 24.60 -7.71
N ARG A 96 12.60 25.11 -6.94
CA ARG A 96 12.63 25.09 -5.47
C ARG A 96 12.70 23.65 -4.97
N SER A 97 13.60 23.35 -4.03
CA SER A 97 13.71 21.99 -3.48
C SER A 97 12.57 21.69 -2.49
N VAL A 98 12.25 20.41 -2.29
CA VAL A 98 11.22 20.01 -1.31
C VAL A 98 11.62 20.42 0.12
N SER A 99 12.90 20.38 0.45
CA SER A 99 13.40 20.84 1.76
C SER A 99 13.16 22.34 1.96
N GLN A 100 13.40 23.15 0.91
CA GLN A 100 13.11 24.59 0.96
C GLN A 100 11.61 24.87 1.08
N ILE A 101 10.76 24.09 0.42
CA ILE A 101 9.30 24.23 0.57
C ILE A 101 8.90 23.96 2.03
N ILE A 102 9.44 22.91 2.65
CA ILE A 102 9.18 22.61 4.07
C ILE A 102 9.63 23.76 4.96
N GLN A 103 10.84 24.26 4.74
CA GLN A 103 11.40 25.36 5.51
C GLN A 103 10.55 26.64 5.41
N ILE A 104 10.02 26.97 4.23
CA ILE A 104 9.11 28.11 4.05
C ILE A 104 7.81 27.89 4.81
N LEU A 105 7.20 26.70 4.70
CA LEU A 105 5.97 26.37 5.42
C LEU A 105 6.15 26.39 6.95
N GLU A 106 7.33 26.01 7.44
CA GLU A 106 7.71 26.11 8.84
C GLU A 106 7.89 27.58 9.28
N TRP A 107 8.54 28.40 8.45
CA TRP A 107 8.73 29.83 8.71
C TRP A 107 7.43 30.64 8.68
N GLU A 108 6.49 30.26 7.82
CA GLU A 108 5.14 30.84 7.76
C GLU A 108 4.23 30.38 8.91
N GLY A 109 4.70 29.46 9.76
CA GLY A 109 3.94 28.93 10.89
C GLY A 109 2.78 28.01 10.48
N LEU A 110 2.72 27.60 9.20
CA LEU A 110 1.69 26.69 8.70
C LEU A 110 1.93 25.24 9.16
N VAL A 111 3.18 24.91 9.47
CA VAL A 111 3.64 23.56 9.80
C VAL A 111 4.62 23.64 10.97
N ALA A 112 4.49 22.77 11.97
CA ALA A 112 5.46 22.71 13.06
C ALA A 112 6.82 22.15 12.57
N PRO A 113 7.96 22.66 13.05
CA PRO A 113 9.27 22.17 12.65
C PRO A 113 9.41 20.65 12.77
N GLY A 114 9.80 19.99 11.67
CA GLY A 114 10.01 18.54 11.63
C GLY A 114 8.73 17.67 11.60
N SER A 115 7.54 18.27 11.59
CA SER A 115 6.28 17.52 11.51
C SER A 115 6.07 16.84 10.16
N ILE A 116 6.57 17.44 9.06
CA ILE A 116 6.49 16.87 7.71
C ILE A 116 7.87 16.37 7.26
N LYS A 117 7.96 15.07 6.98
CA LYS A 117 9.17 14.50 6.38
C LYS A 117 9.28 14.88 4.91
N ARG A 118 10.50 15.22 4.47
CA ARG A 118 10.83 15.51 3.06
C ARG A 118 10.31 14.46 2.09
N SER A 119 10.53 13.18 2.38
CA SER A 119 10.09 12.07 1.53
C SER A 119 8.57 12.02 1.37
N THR A 120 7.83 12.30 2.45
CA THR A 120 6.36 12.34 2.46
C THR A 120 5.83 13.48 1.58
N LEU A 121 6.35 14.70 1.74
CA LEU A 121 5.92 15.83 0.90
C LEU A 121 6.30 15.63 -0.56
N GLN A 122 7.50 15.10 -0.82
CA GLN A 122 7.95 14.77 -2.18
C GLN A 122 7.01 13.76 -2.86
N GLU A 123 6.63 12.70 -2.16
CA GLU A 123 5.70 11.70 -2.68
C GLU A 123 4.33 12.31 -3.00
N LYS A 124 3.79 13.11 -2.08
CA LYS A 124 2.49 13.78 -2.26
C LYS A 124 2.50 14.76 -3.43
N LEU A 125 3.55 15.57 -3.57
CA LEU A 125 3.72 16.48 -4.72
C LEU A 125 3.86 15.71 -6.04
N ALA A 126 4.64 14.62 -6.07
CA ALA A 126 4.80 13.80 -7.27
C ALA A 126 3.48 13.15 -7.72
N ARG A 127 2.67 12.64 -6.77
CA ARG A 127 1.33 12.11 -7.06
C ARG A 127 0.39 13.15 -7.67
N ARG A 128 0.57 14.43 -7.33
CA ARG A 128 -0.20 15.56 -7.86
C ARG A 128 0.38 16.18 -9.14
N GLY A 129 1.48 15.64 -9.67
CA GLY A 129 2.08 16.15 -10.91
C GLY A 129 3.19 17.19 -10.74
N PHE A 130 3.62 17.47 -9.51
CA PHE A 130 4.58 18.54 -9.18
C PHE A 130 5.96 18.00 -8.78
N SER A 131 6.36 16.84 -9.29
CA SER A 131 7.73 16.34 -9.08
C SER A 131 8.76 17.23 -9.74
N SER A 132 10.01 17.21 -9.26
CA SER A 132 11.12 17.95 -9.87
C SER A 132 11.35 17.58 -11.35
N ARG A 133 10.95 16.38 -11.79
CA ARG A 133 11.03 15.98 -13.20
C ARG A 133 9.91 16.62 -14.02
N GLN A 134 8.68 16.61 -13.50
CA GLN A 134 7.52 17.23 -14.15
C GLN A 134 7.70 18.74 -14.25
N MET A 135 8.17 19.39 -13.17
CA MET A 135 8.43 20.83 -13.18
C MET A 135 9.50 21.27 -14.19
N ARG A 136 10.50 20.43 -14.46
CA ARG A 136 11.49 20.69 -15.51
C ARG A 136 10.85 20.70 -16.90
N MET A 137 9.95 19.76 -17.18
CA MET A 137 9.22 19.74 -18.46
C MET A 137 8.40 21.01 -18.66
N TYR A 138 7.76 21.53 -17.61
CA TYR A 138 7.00 22.78 -17.67
C TYR A 138 7.89 24.03 -17.85
N ALA A 139 9.11 24.02 -17.28
CA ALA A 139 10.04 25.15 -17.39
C ALA A 139 10.84 25.19 -18.71
N ASP A 140 10.99 24.05 -19.40
CA ASP A 140 11.82 23.93 -20.61
C ASP A 140 11.10 24.25 -21.93
N THR A 141 9.87 24.78 -21.89
CA THR A 141 9.09 25.18 -23.08
C THR A 141 9.72 26.31 -23.92
N GLY A 142 10.84 26.92 -23.46
CA GLY A 142 11.57 27.98 -24.17
C GLY A 142 12.91 27.57 -24.81
N THR A 143 13.23 26.28 -24.95
CA THR A 143 14.56 25.82 -25.42
C THR A 143 14.79 25.88 -26.94
N ALA A 144 13.99 26.63 -27.71
CA ALA A 144 14.38 27.02 -29.07
C ALA A 144 15.32 28.26 -29.06
N ALA A 145 15.15 29.18 -28.10
CA ALA A 145 15.82 30.49 -28.14
C ALA A 145 17.20 30.54 -27.46
N ARG A 146 17.55 29.55 -26.61
CA ARG A 146 18.81 29.56 -25.85
C ARG A 146 20.05 29.07 -26.62
N ARG A 147 19.90 28.55 -27.85
CA ARG A 147 21.03 28.06 -28.66
C ARG A 147 21.97 29.17 -29.17
N PHE A 148 21.60 30.44 -29.06
CA PHE A 148 22.38 31.57 -29.61
C PHE A 148 23.00 32.50 -28.57
N GLN A 149 22.81 32.27 -27.27
CA GLN A 149 23.58 33.01 -26.27
C GLN A 149 24.91 32.30 -25.99
N LYS A 150 25.92 32.64 -26.81
CA LYS A 150 27.33 32.42 -26.45
C LYS A 150 27.71 33.39 -25.33
N ARG A 151 28.41 32.86 -24.32
CA ARG A 151 29.20 33.65 -23.36
C ARG A 151 30.41 34.27 -24.04
#